data_AF-A0AAE3NHI2-F1
#
_entry.id   AF-A0AAE3NHI2-F1
#
_cell.length_a   1.000
_cell.length_b   1.000
_cell.length_c   1.000
_cell.angle_alpha   90.00
_cell.angle_beta   90.00
_cell.angle_gamma   90.00
#
_symmetry.space_group_name_H-M   'P 1'
#
loop_
_entity.id
_entity.type
_entity.pdbx_description
1 polymer ?
#
loop_
_entity_poly.entity_id
_entity_poly.type
_entity_poly.pdbx_seq_one_letter_code
_entity_poly.pdbx_strand_id
1 'polypeptide(L)'
;MHPADRPAMVIVGAGHVGGRAALALREAGWQGPIALIGEEPHAPYERPPLSKGVLTGAQSAHDCRIGPPGIYAAQAIDTRLHTRVERIDRAARAVVLADGRRLAYARLLLATGGQARALAIPGAQWCGVQPLRTLDDAQRLRERLRPGARVVVIGGGFIGLEVAASARALGCMVCVVEGGPRLLGRAVPAALAERVEALHRRHGVEIRLAATPVALHAAPGADAVCAVELAGGERLPCDTVVVGIGIVPNVALAQAAGLAVDNGIVVDATLRTADAAIYAAGDVCAFPAVLSGRPTRQETWRNAEDQARTAAANMLGADQCFDALPSFWSDQYDHTLQVCGEPAWAARTVSRALGAGATLDFHLHADGRLVGASGFGQGESVARDLKLARLLIEQGARPDPGRLADPACKLKALLSRAPQPATELEAAP
;
A
#
# COMPACT_ATOMS: atom_id res chain seq x y z
N MET A 1 5.10 -21.05 34.19
CA MET A 1 6.15 -20.18 33.60
C MET A 1 5.67 -18.73 33.70
N HIS A 2 6.44 -17.87 34.37
CA HIS A 2 6.07 -16.46 34.52
C HIS A 2 5.99 -15.82 33.12
N PRO A 3 5.10 -14.82 32.87
CA PRO A 3 4.99 -14.20 31.55
C PRO A 3 6.31 -13.68 30.99
N ALA A 4 7.22 -13.22 31.86
CA ALA A 4 8.55 -12.73 31.51
C ALA A 4 9.54 -13.83 31.05
N ASP A 5 9.31 -15.10 31.42
CA ASP A 5 10.18 -16.22 31.06
C ASP A 5 9.79 -16.85 29.70
N ARG A 6 8.70 -16.36 29.09
CA ARG A 6 8.26 -16.80 27.76
C ARG A 6 9.17 -16.20 26.68
N PRO A 7 9.55 -16.97 25.64
CA PRO A 7 10.16 -16.37 24.46
C PRO A 7 9.26 -15.28 23.86
N ALA A 8 9.85 -14.24 23.30
CA ALA A 8 9.12 -13.05 22.86
C ALA A 8 8.29 -13.29 21.60
N MET A 9 7.22 -12.50 21.43
CA MET A 9 6.69 -12.24 20.09
C MET A 9 7.62 -11.24 19.42
N VAL A 10 8.37 -11.67 18.40
CA VAL A 10 9.32 -10.81 17.69
C VAL A 10 8.69 -10.34 16.39
N ILE A 11 8.72 -9.04 16.15
CA ILE A 11 8.20 -8.39 14.95
C ILE A 11 9.35 -7.64 14.26
N VAL A 12 9.65 -8.03 13.03
CA VAL A 12 10.71 -7.44 12.20
C VAL A 12 10.08 -6.51 11.17
N GLY A 13 10.24 -5.21 11.38
CA GLY A 13 9.66 -4.13 10.60
C GLY A 13 8.76 -3.23 11.45
N ALA A 14 9.28 -2.08 11.89
CA ALA A 14 8.54 -1.08 12.69
C ALA A 14 7.73 -0.09 11.83
N GLY A 15 7.20 -0.54 10.69
CA GLY A 15 6.25 0.22 9.88
C GLY A 15 4.80 0.03 10.33
N HIS A 16 3.84 0.35 9.45
CA HIS A 16 2.40 0.24 9.74
C HIS A 16 1.99 -1.11 10.31
N VAL A 17 2.36 -2.19 9.61
CA VAL A 17 2.04 -3.55 9.99
C VAL A 17 2.60 -3.90 11.36
N GLY A 18 3.89 -3.67 11.59
CA GLY A 18 4.52 -4.06 12.86
C GLY A 18 4.01 -3.25 14.04
N GLY A 19 3.80 -1.94 13.86
CA GLY A 19 3.20 -1.08 14.86
C GLY A 19 1.78 -1.52 15.25
N ARG A 20 0.94 -1.84 14.26
CA ARG A 20 -0.44 -2.32 14.50
C ARG A 20 -0.46 -3.74 15.09
N ALA A 21 0.37 -4.64 14.60
CA ALA A 21 0.45 -6.01 15.10
C ALA A 21 0.92 -6.05 16.57
N ALA A 22 1.90 -5.22 16.95
CA ALA A 22 2.37 -5.15 18.32
C ALA A 22 1.26 -4.69 19.30
N LEU A 23 0.47 -3.70 18.90
CA LEU A 23 -0.69 -3.24 19.68
C LEU A 23 -1.80 -4.31 19.71
N ALA A 24 -2.10 -4.93 18.56
CA ALA A 24 -3.11 -5.98 18.45
C ALA A 24 -2.78 -7.20 19.32
N LEU A 25 -1.50 -7.58 19.46
CA LEU A 25 -1.07 -8.65 20.38
C LEU A 25 -1.44 -8.32 21.84
N ARG A 26 -1.28 -7.06 22.25
CA ARG A 26 -1.66 -6.61 23.60
C ARG A 26 -3.17 -6.55 23.78
N GLU A 27 -3.88 -6.00 22.80
CA GLU A 27 -5.36 -5.97 22.77
C GLU A 27 -5.94 -7.39 22.87
N ALA A 28 -5.31 -8.37 22.21
CA ALA A 28 -5.70 -9.78 22.24
C ALA A 28 -5.22 -10.54 23.51
N GLY A 29 -4.63 -9.84 24.49
CA GLY A 29 -4.33 -10.40 25.81
C GLY A 29 -2.96 -11.04 25.99
N TRP A 30 -2.02 -10.91 25.03
CA TRP A 30 -0.65 -11.39 25.23
C TRP A 30 0.06 -10.62 26.36
N GLN A 31 0.42 -11.33 27.43
CA GLN A 31 1.11 -10.76 28.60
C GLN A 31 2.64 -10.96 28.57
N GLY A 32 3.17 -11.72 27.61
CA GLY A 32 4.60 -11.98 27.50
C GLY A 32 5.37 -10.85 26.81
N PRO A 33 6.69 -11.00 26.62
CA PRO A 33 7.49 -9.99 25.93
C PRO A 33 7.08 -9.83 24.46
N ILE A 34 7.13 -8.59 23.96
CA ILE A 34 7.00 -8.24 22.54
C ILE A 34 8.21 -7.38 22.18
N ALA A 35 8.94 -7.76 21.13
CA ALA A 35 10.01 -6.96 20.56
C ALA A 35 9.61 -6.46 19.17
N LEU A 36 9.54 -5.14 19.00
CA LEU A 36 9.26 -4.48 17.72
C LEU A 36 10.55 -3.84 17.20
N ILE A 37 11.06 -4.37 16.09
CA ILE A 37 12.40 -4.04 15.59
C ILE A 37 12.27 -3.34 14.24
N GLY A 38 12.97 -2.23 14.04
CA GLY A 38 12.96 -1.51 12.76
C GLY A 38 14.21 -0.70 12.51
N GLU A 39 14.55 -0.53 11.24
CA GLU A 39 15.75 0.19 10.81
C GLU A 39 15.59 1.71 10.82
N GLU A 40 14.36 2.19 10.61
CA GLU A 40 14.09 3.63 10.61
C GLU A 40 14.25 4.24 12.04
N PRO A 41 14.63 5.53 12.14
CA PRO A 41 14.70 6.26 13.40
C PRO A 41 13.37 6.42 14.13
N HIS A 42 12.27 6.23 13.40
CA HIS A 42 10.97 6.76 13.75
C HIS A 42 10.10 5.68 14.37
N ALA A 43 9.30 6.07 15.37
CA ALA A 43 8.21 5.23 15.85
C ALA A 43 7.24 4.90 14.70
N PRO A 44 6.52 3.78 14.75
CA PRO A 44 5.63 3.37 13.66
C PRO A 44 4.64 4.47 13.24
N TYR A 45 4.48 4.62 11.92
CA TYR A 45 3.70 5.68 11.30
C TYR A 45 3.02 5.22 10.00
N GLU A 46 2.01 5.97 9.60
CA GLU A 46 1.26 5.79 8.37
C GLU A 46 1.97 6.51 7.21
N ARG A 47 2.19 5.80 6.10
CA ARG A 47 2.87 6.33 4.90
C ARG A 47 1.97 7.12 3.92
N PRO A 48 0.64 6.93 3.82
CA PRO A 48 -0.17 7.68 2.86
C PRO A 48 -0.09 9.23 2.95
N PRO A 49 0.09 9.85 4.13
CA PRO A 49 0.28 11.29 4.23
C PRO A 49 1.57 11.82 3.60
N LEU A 50 2.59 10.98 3.39
CA LEU A 50 3.93 11.38 2.94
C LEU A 50 3.95 12.04 1.56
N SER A 51 3.08 11.63 0.65
CA SER A 51 2.92 12.21 -0.69
C SER A 51 1.90 13.35 -0.75
N LYS A 52 1.22 13.61 0.38
CA LYS A 52 0.08 14.54 0.50
C LYS A 52 0.39 15.64 1.54
N GLY A 53 -0.31 15.63 2.67
CA GLY A 53 -0.23 16.67 3.69
C GLY A 53 1.16 16.87 4.27
N VAL A 54 1.97 15.82 4.41
CA VAL A 54 3.36 15.97 4.90
C VAL A 54 4.22 16.70 3.87
N LEU A 55 4.04 16.37 2.59
CA LEU A 55 4.79 16.96 1.50
C LEU A 55 4.43 18.43 1.28
N THR A 56 3.15 18.77 1.38
CA THR A 56 2.67 20.16 1.30
C THR A 56 2.87 20.96 2.58
N GLY A 57 3.15 20.28 3.69
CA GLY A 57 3.28 20.87 5.02
C GLY A 57 1.99 21.13 5.78
N ALA A 58 0.85 20.67 5.25
CA ALA A 58 -0.44 20.66 5.96
C ALA A 58 -0.48 19.64 7.11
N GLN A 59 0.40 18.64 7.10
CA GLN A 59 0.56 17.66 8.17
C GLN A 59 2.03 17.56 8.59
N SER A 60 2.26 17.23 9.86
CA SER A 60 3.57 16.96 10.43
C SER A 60 3.85 15.45 10.49
N ALA A 61 5.10 15.08 10.75
CA ALA A 61 5.47 13.70 11.05
C ALA A 61 4.76 13.15 12.30
N HIS A 62 4.37 14.02 13.23
CA HIS A 62 3.63 13.64 14.43
C HIS A 62 2.23 13.14 14.09
N ASP A 63 1.56 13.77 13.12
CA ASP A 63 0.19 13.45 12.72
C ASP A 63 0.09 12.09 12.01
N CYS A 64 1.23 11.54 11.58
CA CYS A 64 1.31 10.24 10.92
C CYS A 64 1.46 9.07 11.90
N ARG A 65 1.64 9.31 13.20
CA ARG A 65 1.97 8.26 14.17
C ARG A 65 0.84 7.25 14.36
N ILE A 66 1.22 6.00 14.61
CA ILE A 66 0.27 4.95 14.98
C ILE A 66 0.03 5.00 16.48
N GLY A 67 -1.06 5.68 16.85
CA GLY A 67 -1.43 5.91 18.24
C GLY A 67 -0.69 7.08 18.89
N PRO A 68 -1.04 7.41 20.14
CA PRO A 68 -0.46 8.54 20.85
C PRO A 68 1.03 8.32 21.18
N PRO A 69 1.80 9.39 21.40
CA PRO A 69 3.20 9.29 21.83
C PRO A 69 3.33 8.41 23.08
N GLY A 70 4.33 7.53 23.10
CA GLY A 70 4.59 6.65 24.25
C GLY A 70 3.68 5.43 24.37
N ILE A 71 2.70 5.23 23.47
CA ILE A 71 1.76 4.10 23.54
C ILE A 71 2.48 2.74 23.61
N TYR A 72 3.56 2.56 22.84
CA TYR A 72 4.33 1.31 22.84
C TYR A 72 4.99 1.04 24.19
N ALA A 73 5.59 2.05 24.82
CA ALA A 73 6.20 1.93 26.14
C ALA A 73 5.13 1.68 27.23
N ALA A 74 4.01 2.39 27.17
CA ALA A 74 2.87 2.20 28.08
C ALA A 74 2.29 0.78 28.00
N GLN A 75 2.37 0.15 26.83
CA GLN A 75 1.96 -1.22 26.57
C GLN A 75 3.10 -2.25 26.80
N ALA A 76 4.22 -1.84 27.41
CA ALA A 76 5.39 -2.69 27.63
C ALA A 76 5.87 -3.44 26.36
N ILE A 77 5.90 -2.72 25.23
CA ILE A 77 6.45 -3.20 23.96
C ILE A 77 7.90 -2.69 23.86
N ASP A 78 8.85 -3.61 23.72
CA ASP A 78 10.27 -3.30 23.55
C ASP A 78 10.54 -2.86 22.11
N THR A 79 10.56 -1.55 21.90
CA THR A 79 10.82 -0.93 20.59
C THR A 79 12.32 -0.74 20.36
N ARG A 80 12.88 -1.47 19.39
CA ARG A 80 14.26 -1.34 18.93
C ARG A 80 14.31 -0.68 17.56
N LEU A 81 14.31 0.66 17.55
CA LEU A 81 14.47 1.47 16.35
C LEU A 81 15.97 1.57 15.98
N HIS A 82 16.28 2.06 14.78
CA HIS A 82 17.66 2.06 14.26
C HIS A 82 18.37 0.69 14.34
N THR A 83 17.60 -0.39 14.28
CA THR A 83 18.10 -1.74 14.54
C THR A 83 17.74 -2.62 13.36
N ARG A 84 18.78 -3.14 12.70
CA ARG A 84 18.64 -4.13 11.62
C ARG A 84 18.70 -5.54 12.19
N VAL A 85 17.82 -6.40 11.70
CA VAL A 85 17.95 -7.85 11.81
C VAL A 85 18.77 -8.33 10.62
N GLU A 86 19.87 -9.04 10.88
CA GLU A 86 20.76 -9.57 9.84
C GLU A 86 20.41 -11.00 9.44
N ARG A 87 19.95 -11.81 10.41
CA ARG A 87 19.74 -13.24 10.18
C ARG A 87 18.60 -13.80 11.02
N ILE A 88 17.89 -14.76 10.44
CA ILE A 88 16.94 -15.62 11.16
C ILE A 88 17.60 -16.99 11.36
N ASP A 89 17.59 -17.46 12.61
CA ASP A 89 18.06 -18.77 13.03
C ASP A 89 16.85 -19.64 13.37
N ARG A 90 16.34 -20.36 12.37
CA ARG A 90 15.08 -21.12 12.50
C ARG A 90 15.19 -22.27 13.51
N ALA A 91 16.32 -22.96 13.50
CA ALA A 91 16.58 -24.08 14.42
C ALA A 91 16.62 -23.61 15.87
N ALA A 92 17.30 -22.50 16.15
CA ALA A 92 17.36 -21.91 17.48
C ALA A 92 16.14 -21.02 17.82
N ARG A 93 15.20 -20.84 16.89
CA ARG A 93 14.08 -19.88 16.97
C ARG A 93 14.53 -18.51 17.47
N ALA A 94 15.52 -17.93 16.82
CA ALA A 94 16.06 -16.63 17.19
C ALA A 94 16.33 -15.73 15.98
N VAL A 95 16.27 -14.43 16.18
CA VAL A 95 16.83 -13.45 15.22
C VAL A 95 18.17 -12.94 15.72
N VAL A 96 19.07 -12.63 14.80
CA VAL A 96 20.38 -12.03 15.06
C VAL A 96 20.37 -10.60 14.55
N LEU A 97 20.66 -9.66 15.44
CA LEU A 97 20.76 -8.23 15.12
C LEU A 97 22.11 -7.90 14.49
N ALA A 98 22.22 -6.74 13.84
CA ALA A 98 23.46 -6.26 13.22
C ALA A 98 24.62 -6.11 14.21
N ASP A 99 24.35 -5.88 15.49
CA ASP A 99 25.36 -5.83 16.55
C ASP A 99 25.71 -7.21 17.15
N GLY A 100 25.19 -8.30 16.56
CA GLY A 100 25.44 -9.67 16.98
C GLY A 100 24.55 -10.17 18.13
N ARG A 101 23.74 -9.31 18.76
CA ARG A 101 22.80 -9.75 19.80
C ARG A 101 21.76 -10.73 19.22
N ARG A 102 21.36 -11.70 20.04
CA ARG A 102 20.39 -12.74 19.68
C ARG A 102 19.11 -12.55 20.47
N LEU A 103 17.96 -12.69 19.81
CA LEU A 103 16.64 -12.60 20.44
C LEU A 103 15.84 -13.84 20.11
N ALA A 104 15.54 -14.66 21.12
CA ALA A 104 14.68 -15.83 20.98
C ALA A 104 13.22 -15.41 20.79
N TYR A 105 12.48 -16.15 19.96
CA TYR A 105 11.08 -15.89 19.68
C TYR A 105 10.19 -17.11 19.93
N ALA A 106 8.99 -16.87 20.46
CA ALA A 106 7.90 -17.84 20.48
C ALA A 106 7.22 -17.90 19.11
N ARG A 107 7.02 -16.72 18.51
CA ARG A 107 6.60 -16.51 17.12
C ARG A 107 7.32 -15.29 16.55
N LEU A 108 7.54 -15.32 15.23
CA LEU A 108 8.20 -14.27 14.46
C LEU A 108 7.24 -13.73 13.40
N LEU A 109 7.07 -12.42 13.33
CA LEU A 109 6.35 -11.74 12.25
C LEU A 109 7.34 -10.96 11.38
N LEU A 110 7.37 -11.29 10.09
CA LEU A 110 8.10 -10.54 9.06
C LEU A 110 7.19 -9.49 8.45
N ALA A 111 7.33 -8.25 8.95
CA ALA A 111 6.61 -7.06 8.53
C ALA A 111 7.56 -6.05 7.82
N THR A 112 8.53 -6.58 7.08
CA THR A 112 9.65 -5.81 6.48
C THR A 112 9.23 -4.91 5.32
N GLY A 113 7.99 -5.06 4.84
CA GLY A 113 7.40 -4.26 3.78
C GLY A 113 8.21 -4.32 2.48
N GLY A 114 8.50 -3.15 1.92
CA GLY A 114 9.24 -3.02 0.67
C GLY A 114 9.92 -1.67 0.54
N GLN A 115 10.89 -1.62 -0.36
CA GLN A 115 11.68 -0.44 -0.71
C GLN A 115 11.28 0.10 -2.09
N ALA A 116 11.46 1.40 -2.31
CA ALA A 116 11.26 2.00 -3.62
C ALA A 116 12.24 1.37 -4.63
N ARG A 117 11.75 1.05 -5.83
CA ARG A 117 12.59 0.50 -6.89
C ARG A 117 13.57 1.57 -7.35
N ALA A 118 14.86 1.25 -7.30
CA ALA A 118 15.92 2.13 -7.78
C ALA A 118 15.84 2.33 -9.30
N LEU A 119 16.10 3.56 -9.74
CA LEU A 119 16.25 3.88 -11.16
C LEU A 119 17.68 3.49 -11.59
N ALA A 120 17.79 2.63 -12.59
CA ALA A 120 19.07 2.09 -13.06
C ALA A 120 19.45 2.67 -14.44
N ILE A 121 19.70 3.98 -14.48
CA ILE A 121 20.20 4.69 -15.68
C ILE A 121 21.39 5.59 -15.30
N PRO A 122 22.27 5.96 -16.25
CA PRO A 122 23.36 6.90 -15.99
C PRO A 122 22.85 8.18 -15.33
N GLY A 123 23.50 8.61 -14.24
CA GLY A 123 23.16 9.82 -13.50
C GLY A 123 22.06 9.67 -12.44
N ALA A 124 21.54 8.45 -12.20
CA ALA A 124 20.56 8.21 -11.14
C ALA A 124 21.06 8.56 -9.72
N GLN A 125 22.37 8.71 -9.53
CA GLN A 125 23.02 9.07 -8.27
C GLN A 125 23.13 10.58 -8.01
N TRP A 126 22.79 11.44 -8.97
CA TRP A 126 22.94 12.89 -8.81
C TRP A 126 22.11 13.43 -7.65
N CYS A 127 22.62 14.47 -6.98
CA CYS A 127 21.84 15.19 -5.98
C CYS A 127 20.54 15.71 -6.60
N GLY A 128 19.42 15.44 -5.92
CA GLY A 128 18.08 15.79 -6.39
C GLY A 128 17.32 14.72 -7.13
N VAL A 129 17.92 13.54 -7.31
CA VAL A 129 17.23 12.33 -7.75
C VAL A 129 16.90 11.50 -6.52
N GLN A 130 15.62 11.32 -6.21
CA GLN A 130 15.22 10.61 -4.99
C GLN A 130 13.87 9.89 -5.13
N PRO A 131 13.66 8.81 -4.38
CA PRO A 131 12.35 8.19 -4.23
C PRO A 131 11.49 8.97 -3.21
N LEU A 132 10.26 8.49 -3.00
CA LEU A 132 9.44 8.84 -1.85
C LEU A 132 8.89 7.56 -1.20
N ARG A 133 9.43 7.17 -0.04
CA ARG A 133 8.93 6.01 0.73
C ARG A 133 8.93 6.24 2.23
N THR A 134 9.93 6.94 2.76
CA THR A 134 10.14 7.18 4.19
C THR A 134 9.82 8.62 4.57
N LEU A 135 9.65 8.88 5.87
CA LEU A 135 9.54 10.26 6.38
C LEU A 135 10.75 11.11 5.98
N ASP A 136 11.95 10.54 6.01
CA ASP A 136 13.17 11.25 5.64
C ASP A 136 13.20 11.60 4.14
N ASP A 137 12.68 10.72 3.27
CA ASP A 137 12.48 11.04 1.85
C ASP A 137 11.51 12.21 1.67
N ALA A 138 10.38 12.19 2.41
CA ALA A 138 9.36 13.24 2.32
C ALA A 138 9.92 14.60 2.76
N GLN A 139 10.73 14.63 3.83
CA GLN A 139 11.41 15.84 4.31
C GLN A 139 12.40 16.38 3.28
N ARG A 140 13.31 15.52 2.78
CA ARG A 140 14.27 15.91 1.72
C ARG A 140 13.58 16.38 0.45
N LEU A 141 12.46 15.76 0.07
CA LEU A 141 11.70 16.18 -1.11
C LEU A 141 11.05 17.53 -0.88
N ARG A 142 10.39 17.74 0.25
CA ARG A 142 9.72 19.00 0.59
C ARG A 142 10.67 20.20 0.51
N GLU A 143 11.92 20.07 0.96
CA GLU A 143 12.92 21.15 0.88
C GLU A 143 13.22 21.63 -0.55
N ARG A 144 12.96 20.79 -1.55
CA ARG A 144 13.21 21.06 -2.97
C ARG A 144 11.98 21.57 -3.72
N LEU A 145 10.79 21.39 -3.14
CA LEU A 145 9.52 21.80 -3.73
C LEU A 145 9.19 23.25 -3.34
N ARG A 146 9.65 24.19 -4.18
CA ARG A 146 9.41 25.63 -4.02
C ARG A 146 8.74 26.21 -5.28
N PRO A 147 8.02 27.33 -5.17
CA PRO A 147 7.43 27.99 -6.33
C PRO A 147 8.46 28.19 -7.46
N GLY A 148 8.10 27.80 -8.68
CA GLY A 148 8.95 27.88 -9.87
C GLY A 148 9.99 26.77 -10.04
N ALA A 149 10.19 25.89 -9.05
CA ALA A 149 11.09 24.73 -9.21
C ALA A 149 10.55 23.77 -10.28
N ARG A 150 11.45 23.20 -11.08
CA ARG A 150 11.13 22.24 -12.13
C ARG A 150 11.29 20.81 -11.61
N VAL A 151 10.21 20.06 -11.60
CA VAL A 151 10.15 18.70 -11.08
C VAL A 151 9.80 17.74 -12.20
N VAL A 152 10.65 16.74 -12.42
CA VAL A 152 10.32 15.59 -13.28
C VAL A 152 9.98 14.40 -12.39
N VAL A 153 8.80 13.83 -12.57
CA VAL A 153 8.39 12.60 -11.91
C VAL A 153 8.53 11.45 -12.92
N ILE A 154 9.36 10.46 -12.60
CA ILE A 154 9.52 9.26 -13.41
C ILE A 154 8.61 8.17 -12.83
N GLY A 155 7.54 7.85 -13.55
CA GLY A 155 6.50 6.88 -13.16
C GLY A 155 5.14 7.54 -12.91
N GLY A 156 4.15 7.19 -13.74
CA GLY A 156 2.76 7.64 -13.69
C GLY A 156 1.84 6.77 -12.83
N GLY A 157 2.38 6.20 -11.74
CA GLY A 157 1.63 5.48 -10.71
C GLY A 157 1.03 6.41 -9.65
N PHE A 158 0.29 5.86 -8.68
CA PHE A 158 -0.38 6.65 -7.63
C PHE A 158 0.57 7.62 -6.91
N ILE A 159 1.69 7.13 -6.38
CA ILE A 159 2.63 7.97 -5.65
C ILE A 159 3.23 9.07 -6.53
N GLY A 160 3.59 8.75 -7.78
CA GLY A 160 4.11 9.74 -8.71
C GLY A 160 3.09 10.85 -9.01
N LEU A 161 1.83 10.49 -9.20
CA LEU A 161 0.74 11.44 -9.44
C LEU A 161 0.37 12.24 -8.20
N GLU A 162 0.38 11.65 -7.01
CA GLU A 162 0.17 12.39 -5.75
C GLU A 162 1.30 13.40 -5.52
N VAL A 163 2.55 13.02 -5.76
CA VAL A 163 3.69 13.95 -5.70
C VAL A 163 3.55 15.06 -6.74
N ALA A 164 3.12 14.73 -7.97
CA ALA A 164 2.88 15.74 -9.00
C ALA A 164 1.81 16.75 -8.55
N ALA A 165 0.69 16.28 -7.98
CA ALA A 165 -0.36 17.15 -7.44
C ALA A 165 0.15 18.05 -6.31
N SER A 166 0.86 17.47 -5.34
CA SER A 166 1.44 18.23 -4.21
C SER A 166 2.47 19.26 -4.68
N ALA A 167 3.34 18.90 -5.63
CA ALA A 167 4.31 19.83 -6.19
C ALA A 167 3.63 20.98 -6.96
N ARG A 168 2.57 20.71 -7.72
CA ARG A 168 1.75 21.76 -8.36
C ARG A 168 1.08 22.68 -7.35
N ALA A 169 0.53 22.14 -6.27
CA ALA A 169 -0.06 22.93 -5.19
C ALA A 169 0.97 23.85 -4.51
N LEU A 170 2.24 23.45 -4.47
CA LEU A 170 3.37 24.26 -3.99
C LEU A 170 3.93 25.23 -5.06
N GLY A 171 3.32 25.32 -6.23
CA GLY A 171 3.72 26.23 -7.30
C GLY A 171 4.90 25.76 -8.15
N CYS A 172 5.28 24.47 -8.11
CA CYS A 172 6.33 23.92 -8.96
C CYS A 172 5.84 23.74 -10.41
N MET A 173 6.76 23.75 -11.38
CA MET A 173 6.52 23.25 -12.73
C MET A 173 6.73 21.75 -12.75
N VAL A 174 5.77 20.96 -13.23
CA VAL A 174 5.82 19.50 -13.11
C VAL A 174 5.66 18.83 -14.47
N CYS A 175 6.56 17.89 -14.76
CA CYS A 175 6.44 16.96 -15.87
C CYS A 175 6.44 15.51 -15.35
N VAL A 176 5.46 14.71 -15.76
CA VAL A 176 5.38 13.27 -15.48
C VAL A 176 5.82 12.51 -16.72
N VAL A 177 6.77 11.60 -16.55
CA VAL A 177 7.26 10.67 -17.58
C VAL A 177 6.78 9.27 -17.23
N GLU A 178 5.94 8.70 -18.10
CA GLU A 178 5.40 7.34 -17.97
C GLU A 178 5.84 6.49 -19.17
N GLY A 179 6.45 5.34 -18.87
CA GLY A 179 6.95 4.42 -19.89
C GLY A 179 5.84 3.70 -20.66
N GLY A 180 4.68 3.49 -20.02
CA GLY A 180 3.50 2.92 -20.64
C GLY A 180 2.68 3.92 -21.45
N PRO A 181 1.71 3.45 -22.25
CA PRO A 181 0.86 4.29 -23.10
C PRO A 181 -0.21 5.06 -22.31
N ARG A 182 -0.34 4.84 -20.99
CA ARG A 182 -1.31 5.49 -20.12
C ARG A 182 -0.84 5.50 -18.67
N LEU A 183 -1.32 6.47 -17.90
CA LEU A 183 -1.15 6.49 -16.45
C LEU A 183 -1.86 5.30 -15.78
N LEU A 184 -1.40 4.95 -14.57
CA LEU A 184 -2.05 3.95 -13.71
C LEU A 184 -2.30 2.58 -14.39
N GLY A 185 -1.47 2.24 -15.37
CA GLY A 185 -1.64 1.13 -16.32
C GLY A 185 -1.91 -0.25 -15.70
N ARG A 186 -1.44 -0.49 -14.48
CA ARG A 186 -1.48 -1.79 -13.80
C ARG A 186 -2.68 -2.00 -12.89
N ALA A 187 -3.28 -0.92 -12.39
CA ALA A 187 -4.20 -1.00 -11.25
C ALA A 187 -5.58 -0.40 -11.53
N VAL A 188 -5.69 0.43 -12.57
CA VAL A 188 -6.88 1.24 -12.80
C VAL A 188 -7.41 1.02 -14.22
N PRO A 189 -8.73 0.84 -14.40
CA PRO A 189 -9.37 0.76 -15.71
C PRO A 189 -9.03 1.97 -16.60
N ALA A 190 -8.96 1.75 -17.91
CA ALA A 190 -8.48 2.76 -18.87
C ALA A 190 -9.30 4.07 -18.82
N ALA A 191 -10.62 3.99 -18.90
CA ALA A 191 -11.52 5.15 -18.85
C ALA A 191 -11.34 6.00 -17.57
N LEU A 192 -10.97 5.35 -16.46
CA LEU A 192 -10.73 6.03 -15.20
C LEU A 192 -9.34 6.68 -15.15
N ALA A 193 -8.32 5.99 -15.69
CA ALA A 193 -6.99 6.57 -15.85
C ALA A 193 -6.99 7.81 -16.75
N GLU A 194 -7.80 7.83 -17.82
CA GLU A 194 -7.96 9.00 -18.71
C GLU A 194 -8.50 10.23 -17.96
N ARG A 195 -9.44 10.03 -17.03
CA ARG A 195 -9.99 11.11 -16.21
C ARG A 195 -8.96 11.66 -15.22
N VAL A 196 -8.16 10.79 -14.63
CA VAL A 196 -7.03 11.20 -13.79
C VAL A 196 -6.00 11.98 -14.61
N GLU A 197 -5.67 11.52 -15.81
CA GLU A 197 -4.77 12.25 -16.72
C GLU A 197 -5.31 13.64 -17.05
N ALA A 198 -6.58 13.74 -17.45
CA ALA A 198 -7.23 15.00 -17.76
C ALA A 198 -7.23 15.95 -16.56
N LEU A 199 -7.42 15.45 -15.34
CA LEU A 199 -7.32 16.23 -14.11
C LEU A 199 -5.92 16.82 -13.94
N HIS A 200 -4.87 16.00 -14.05
CA HIS A 200 -3.48 16.47 -13.95
C HIS A 200 -3.12 17.51 -15.00
N ARG A 201 -3.51 17.29 -16.26
CA ARG A 201 -3.28 18.25 -17.34
C ARG A 201 -3.99 19.59 -17.07
N ARG A 202 -5.23 19.57 -16.56
CA ARG A 202 -5.97 20.78 -16.16
C ARG A 202 -5.27 21.57 -15.06
N HIS A 203 -4.56 20.89 -14.16
CA HIS A 203 -3.73 21.54 -13.12
C HIS A 203 -2.34 21.95 -13.62
N GLY A 204 -2.07 21.82 -14.92
CA GLY A 204 -0.82 22.27 -15.56
C GLY A 204 0.34 21.30 -15.40
N VAL A 205 0.08 20.02 -15.14
CA VAL A 205 1.09 18.97 -15.24
C VAL A 205 1.32 18.64 -16.71
N GLU A 206 2.57 18.71 -17.15
CA GLU A 206 2.97 18.13 -18.43
C GLU A 206 3.09 16.61 -18.29
N ILE A 207 2.60 15.86 -19.28
CA ILE A 207 2.62 14.39 -19.21
C ILE A 207 3.16 13.84 -20.52
N ARG A 208 4.27 13.10 -20.43
CA ARG A 208 4.90 12.34 -21.52
C ARG A 208 4.58 10.86 -21.30
N LEU A 209 3.68 10.32 -22.10
CA LEU A 209 3.35 8.88 -22.15
C LEU A 209 4.25 8.17 -23.16
N ALA A 210 4.36 6.85 -23.05
CA ALA A 210 5.24 6.04 -23.89
C ALA A 210 6.67 6.59 -23.98
N ALA A 211 7.15 7.20 -22.88
CA ALA A 211 8.40 7.91 -22.81
C ALA A 211 9.37 7.20 -21.87
N THR A 212 10.57 6.89 -22.36
CA THR A 212 11.60 6.17 -21.59
C THR A 212 12.75 7.11 -21.25
N PRO A 213 13.04 7.38 -19.97
CA PRO A 213 14.24 8.10 -19.57
C PRO A 213 15.47 7.20 -19.77
N VAL A 214 16.52 7.75 -20.36
CA VAL A 214 17.76 7.01 -20.71
C VAL A 214 19.00 7.52 -19.98
N ALA A 215 19.01 8.78 -19.54
CA ALA A 215 20.08 9.35 -18.72
C ALA A 215 19.60 10.56 -17.93
N LEU A 216 20.28 10.86 -16.81
CA LEU A 216 20.14 12.09 -16.05
C LEU A 216 21.45 12.89 -16.13
N HIS A 217 21.34 14.19 -16.37
CA HIS A 217 22.48 15.07 -16.57
C HIS A 217 22.65 16.01 -15.37
N ALA A 218 23.90 16.36 -15.09
CA ALA A 218 24.26 17.40 -14.12
C ALA A 218 24.88 18.61 -14.85
N ALA A 219 24.80 19.79 -14.23
CA ALA A 219 25.48 20.97 -14.76
C ALA A 219 27.01 20.83 -14.62
N PRO A 220 27.82 21.37 -15.55
CA PRO A 220 29.27 21.35 -15.41
C PRO A 220 29.73 21.93 -14.08
N GLY A 221 30.55 21.19 -13.33
CA GLY A 221 31.05 21.60 -12.01
C GLY A 221 30.05 21.46 -10.86
N ALA A 222 28.86 20.87 -11.08
CA ALA A 222 27.87 20.60 -10.06
C ALA A 222 27.57 19.10 -9.94
N ASP A 223 27.24 18.64 -8.73
CA ASP A 223 26.83 17.27 -8.42
C ASP A 223 25.30 17.12 -8.35
N ALA A 224 24.56 17.96 -9.08
CA ALA A 224 23.11 18.07 -8.99
C ALA A 224 22.44 17.92 -10.36
N VAL A 225 21.31 17.23 -10.38
CA VAL A 225 20.54 16.99 -11.61
C VAL A 225 20.04 18.31 -12.21
N CYS A 226 20.17 18.44 -13.53
CA CYS A 226 19.71 19.59 -14.30
C CYS A 226 18.77 19.21 -15.47
N ALA A 227 18.78 17.94 -15.90
CA ALA A 227 17.89 17.46 -16.97
C ALA A 227 17.69 15.93 -16.95
N VAL A 228 16.53 15.50 -17.46
CA VAL A 228 16.23 14.10 -17.81
C VAL A 228 16.27 13.95 -19.34
N GLU A 229 17.07 13.03 -19.86
CA GLU A 229 17.10 12.69 -21.28
C GLU A 229 16.16 11.51 -21.56
N LEU A 230 15.31 11.66 -22.58
CA LEU A 230 14.42 10.61 -23.07
C LEU A 230 15.05 9.89 -24.28
N ALA A 231 14.60 8.65 -24.56
CA ALA A 231 15.12 7.83 -25.66
C ALA A 231 15.00 8.48 -27.06
N GLY A 232 14.15 9.50 -27.22
CA GLY A 232 14.04 10.29 -28.46
C GLY A 232 14.98 11.50 -28.54
N GLY A 233 15.89 11.69 -27.57
CA GLY A 233 16.83 12.81 -27.49
C GLY A 233 16.28 14.09 -26.86
N GLU A 234 14.97 14.16 -26.57
CA GLU A 234 14.38 15.26 -25.79
C GLU A 234 15.03 15.32 -24.41
N ARG A 235 15.43 16.53 -23.99
CA ARG A 235 15.94 16.80 -22.64
C ARG A 235 14.94 17.66 -21.89
N LEU A 236 14.43 17.14 -20.78
CA LEU A 236 13.52 17.82 -19.87
C LEU A 236 14.33 18.53 -18.79
N PRO A 237 14.43 19.87 -18.80
CA PRO A 237 15.17 20.60 -17.77
C PRO A 237 14.47 20.45 -16.41
N CYS A 238 15.23 20.13 -15.36
CA CYS A 238 14.68 19.93 -14.03
C CYS A 238 15.68 20.29 -12.93
N ASP A 239 15.16 20.59 -11.75
CA ASP A 239 15.95 20.79 -10.55
C ASP A 239 15.78 19.59 -9.60
N THR A 240 14.67 18.84 -9.75
CA THR A 240 14.31 17.65 -8.97
C THR A 240 13.82 16.54 -9.87
N VAL A 241 14.27 15.32 -9.59
CA VAL A 241 13.70 14.09 -10.16
C VAL A 241 13.14 13.23 -9.03
N VAL A 242 11.86 12.88 -9.14
CA VAL A 242 11.21 11.94 -8.23
C VAL A 242 11.03 10.60 -8.92
N VAL A 243 11.56 9.54 -8.31
CA VAL A 243 11.49 8.17 -8.86
C VAL A 243 10.33 7.41 -8.23
N GLY A 244 9.30 7.13 -9.03
CA GLY A 244 8.04 6.48 -8.63
C GLY A 244 7.71 5.25 -9.48
N ILE A 245 8.68 4.39 -9.75
CA ILE A 245 8.56 3.24 -10.68
C ILE A 245 8.18 1.91 -10.00
N GLY A 246 7.49 2.00 -8.86
CA GLY A 246 7.03 0.85 -8.06
C GLY A 246 7.99 0.46 -6.94
N ILE A 247 7.66 -0.64 -6.25
CA ILE A 247 8.43 -1.13 -5.10
C ILE A 247 9.04 -2.51 -5.35
N VAL A 248 9.95 -2.91 -4.46
CA VAL A 248 10.52 -4.25 -4.35
C VAL A 248 10.27 -4.74 -2.91
N PRO A 249 9.66 -5.92 -2.69
CA PRO A 249 9.43 -6.43 -1.34
C PRO A 249 10.76 -6.82 -0.67
N ASN A 250 10.88 -6.53 0.63
CA ASN A 250 12.10 -6.76 1.42
C ASN A 250 12.17 -8.22 1.91
N VAL A 251 12.50 -9.12 0.99
CA VAL A 251 12.42 -10.59 1.17
C VAL A 251 13.74 -11.25 1.59
N ALA A 252 14.85 -10.51 1.57
CA ALA A 252 16.20 -11.08 1.74
C ALA A 252 16.36 -11.92 3.02
N LEU A 253 15.82 -11.45 4.15
CA LEU A 253 15.84 -12.20 5.42
C LEU A 253 15.14 -13.55 5.33
N ALA A 254 13.98 -13.59 4.67
CA ALA A 254 13.21 -14.82 4.51
C ALA A 254 13.91 -15.79 3.57
N GLN A 255 14.47 -15.30 2.45
CA GLN A 255 15.23 -16.11 1.50
C GLN A 255 16.47 -16.73 2.16
N ALA A 256 17.25 -15.93 2.89
CA ALA A 256 18.43 -16.42 3.61
C ALA A 256 18.07 -17.44 4.71
N ALA A 257 16.85 -17.38 5.26
CA ALA A 257 16.31 -18.35 6.21
C ALA A 257 15.72 -19.61 5.54
N GLY A 258 15.78 -19.72 4.21
CA GLY A 258 15.21 -20.83 3.46
C GLY A 258 13.68 -20.88 3.47
N LEU A 259 13.02 -19.72 3.60
CA LEU A 259 11.57 -19.59 3.41
C LEU A 259 11.26 -19.35 1.93
N ALA A 260 10.11 -19.86 1.47
CA ALA A 260 9.67 -19.69 0.09
C ALA A 260 9.36 -18.22 -0.21
N VAL A 261 9.82 -17.76 -1.37
CA VAL A 261 9.62 -16.39 -1.85
C VAL A 261 9.25 -16.42 -3.32
N ASP A 262 8.13 -15.77 -3.65
CA ASP A 262 7.65 -15.57 -5.02
C ASP A 262 6.97 -14.20 -5.09
N ASN A 263 7.71 -13.20 -5.59
CA ASN A 263 7.31 -11.78 -5.56
C ASN A 263 6.80 -11.34 -4.17
N GLY A 264 7.39 -11.86 -3.08
CA GLY A 264 6.94 -11.69 -1.69
C GLY A 264 7.19 -12.96 -0.88
N ILE A 265 7.12 -12.89 0.44
CA ILE A 265 7.22 -14.05 1.34
C ILE A 265 5.93 -14.86 1.23
N VAL A 266 6.05 -16.11 0.80
CA VAL A 266 4.89 -16.97 0.57
C VAL A 266 4.30 -17.44 1.90
N VAL A 267 2.99 -17.26 2.06
CA VAL A 267 2.22 -17.68 3.23
C VAL A 267 0.94 -18.42 2.85
N ASP A 268 0.41 -19.19 3.78
CA ASP A 268 -0.94 -19.77 3.69
C ASP A 268 -2.04 -18.72 3.97
N ALA A 269 -3.31 -19.14 3.91
CA ALA A 269 -4.46 -18.25 4.17
C ALA A 269 -4.49 -17.69 5.61
N THR A 270 -3.72 -18.26 6.55
CA THR A 270 -3.57 -17.78 7.93
C THR A 270 -2.36 -16.86 8.10
N LEU A 271 -1.74 -16.42 7.00
CA LEU A 271 -0.54 -15.57 6.96
C LEU A 271 0.71 -16.24 7.54
N ARG A 272 0.70 -17.58 7.66
CA ARG A 272 1.81 -18.37 8.18
C ARG A 272 2.69 -18.88 7.04
N THR A 273 4.00 -18.82 7.22
CA THR A 273 4.96 -19.38 6.25
C THR A 273 5.02 -20.92 6.38
N ALA A 274 5.86 -21.57 5.59
CA ALA A 274 6.15 -23.01 5.75
C ALA A 274 6.77 -23.36 7.13
N ASP A 275 7.31 -22.38 7.85
CA ASP A 275 7.70 -22.55 9.24
C ASP A 275 6.54 -22.14 10.16
N ALA A 276 6.07 -23.08 10.99
CA ALA A 276 4.90 -22.87 11.84
C ALA A 276 5.08 -21.77 12.90
N ALA A 277 6.31 -21.33 13.16
CA ALA A 277 6.61 -20.25 14.08
C ALA A 277 6.75 -18.87 13.40
N ILE A 278 6.70 -18.79 12.06
CA ILE A 278 6.99 -17.58 11.29
C ILE A 278 5.81 -17.18 10.41
N TYR A 279 5.43 -15.91 10.52
CA TYR A 279 4.36 -15.25 9.77
C TYR A 279 4.92 -14.11 8.91
N ALA A 280 4.20 -13.69 7.89
CA ALA A 280 4.52 -12.48 7.13
C ALA A 280 3.25 -11.66 6.83
N ALA A 281 3.36 -10.33 6.80
CA ALA A 281 2.23 -9.44 6.61
C ALA A 281 2.59 -8.11 5.92
N GLY A 282 1.63 -7.52 5.22
CA GLY A 282 1.71 -6.26 4.48
C GLY A 282 2.38 -6.38 3.11
N ASP A 283 3.06 -5.32 2.69
CA ASP A 283 3.65 -5.19 1.34
C ASP A 283 4.66 -6.29 0.99
N VAL A 284 5.21 -7.02 1.98
CA VAL A 284 6.16 -8.13 1.76
C VAL A 284 5.46 -9.47 1.53
N CYS A 285 4.18 -9.57 1.89
CA CYS A 285 3.45 -10.84 2.00
C CYS A 285 2.84 -11.27 0.65
N ALA A 286 3.18 -12.47 0.20
CA ALA A 286 2.54 -13.13 -0.94
C ALA A 286 1.56 -14.19 -0.41
N PHE A 287 0.26 -13.93 -0.58
CA PHE A 287 -0.83 -14.69 0.05
C PHE A 287 -1.90 -15.06 -1.01
N PRO A 288 -2.76 -16.06 -0.76
CA PRO A 288 -3.85 -16.37 -1.68
C PRO A 288 -4.89 -15.25 -1.72
N ALA A 289 -5.20 -14.74 -2.90
CA ALA A 289 -6.23 -13.74 -3.13
C ALA A 289 -7.60 -14.25 -2.69
N VAL A 290 -8.39 -13.40 -2.02
CA VAL A 290 -9.69 -13.79 -1.42
C VAL A 290 -10.69 -14.27 -2.48
N LEU A 291 -10.76 -13.59 -3.63
CA LEU A 291 -11.76 -13.91 -4.64
C LEU A 291 -11.27 -14.99 -5.61
N SER A 292 -10.04 -14.87 -6.11
CA SER A 292 -9.51 -15.75 -7.15
C SER A 292 -8.69 -16.94 -6.63
N GLY A 293 -8.30 -16.95 -5.36
CA GLY A 293 -7.42 -17.95 -4.74
C GLY A 293 -5.97 -17.94 -5.26
N ARG A 294 -5.66 -17.10 -6.25
CA ARG A 294 -4.33 -17.02 -6.88
C ARG A 294 -3.35 -16.32 -5.93
N PRO A 295 -2.06 -16.69 -5.94
CA PRO A 295 -1.05 -15.93 -5.22
C PRO A 295 -1.09 -14.45 -5.62
N THR A 296 -1.15 -13.57 -4.63
CA THR A 296 -1.16 -12.12 -4.80
C THR A 296 -0.33 -11.43 -3.74
N ARG A 297 0.03 -10.18 -4.02
CA ARG A 297 0.66 -9.28 -3.05
C ARG A 297 -0.01 -7.92 -3.18
N GLN A 298 -0.39 -7.35 -2.04
CA GLN A 298 -1.12 -6.09 -1.99
C GLN A 298 -0.33 -5.02 -1.25
N GLU A 299 -0.21 -3.87 -1.87
CA GLU A 299 0.60 -2.73 -1.43
C GLU A 299 -0.31 -1.59 -0.94
N THR A 300 -1.32 -1.92 -0.15
CA THR A 300 -2.35 -0.97 0.28
C THR A 300 -2.38 -0.84 1.80
N TRP A 301 -2.72 0.37 2.26
CA TRP A 301 -2.82 0.66 3.69
C TRP A 301 -3.86 -0.24 4.38
N ARG A 302 -5.02 -0.47 3.74
CA ARG A 302 -6.07 -1.32 4.31
C ARG A 302 -5.61 -2.77 4.46
N ASN A 303 -4.95 -3.33 3.44
CA ASN A 303 -4.36 -4.66 3.52
C ASN A 303 -3.33 -4.76 4.67
N ALA A 304 -2.49 -3.74 4.85
CA ALA A 304 -1.54 -3.70 5.95
C ALA A 304 -2.22 -3.68 7.33
N GLU A 305 -3.30 -2.90 7.50
CA GLU A 305 -4.11 -2.87 8.73
C GLU A 305 -4.74 -4.23 9.03
N ASP A 306 -5.39 -4.84 8.03
CA ASP A 306 -6.11 -6.11 8.20
C ASP A 306 -5.14 -7.27 8.46
N GLN A 307 -4.06 -7.38 7.67
CA GLN A 307 -3.07 -8.45 7.86
C GLN A 307 -2.32 -8.31 9.18
N ALA A 308 -2.09 -7.09 9.68
CA ALA A 308 -1.47 -6.90 10.99
C ALA A 308 -2.31 -7.51 12.12
N ARG A 309 -3.64 -7.33 12.07
CA ARG A 309 -4.57 -7.88 13.06
C ARG A 309 -4.70 -9.39 12.94
N THR A 310 -4.88 -9.91 11.72
CA THR A 310 -4.95 -11.36 11.48
C THR A 310 -3.66 -12.06 11.87
N ALA A 311 -2.49 -11.52 11.51
CA ALA A 311 -1.22 -12.12 11.90
C ALA A 311 -1.02 -12.12 13.42
N ALA A 312 -1.36 -11.03 14.12
CA ALA A 312 -1.30 -10.97 15.58
C ALA A 312 -2.20 -12.03 16.25
N ALA A 313 -3.44 -12.18 15.77
CA ALA A 313 -4.37 -13.21 16.26
C ALA A 313 -3.81 -14.63 16.01
N ASN A 314 -3.24 -14.88 14.83
CA ASN A 314 -2.72 -16.20 14.47
C ASN A 314 -1.41 -16.54 15.18
N MET A 315 -0.57 -15.55 15.51
CA MET A 315 0.57 -15.74 16.40
C MET A 315 0.14 -16.21 17.80
N LEU A 316 -1.11 -15.95 18.20
CA LEU A 316 -1.71 -16.43 19.45
C LEU A 316 -2.48 -17.75 19.29
N GLY A 317 -2.54 -18.31 18.07
CA GLY A 317 -3.19 -19.59 17.78
C GLY A 317 -4.67 -19.50 17.40
N ALA A 318 -5.14 -18.35 16.90
CA ALA A 318 -6.53 -18.21 16.45
C ALA A 318 -6.86 -18.94 15.14
N ASP A 319 -5.85 -19.30 14.33
CA ASP A 319 -5.98 -19.96 13.02
C ASP A 319 -7.03 -19.33 12.09
N GLN A 320 -7.14 -18.00 12.14
CA GLN A 320 -8.05 -17.21 11.32
C GLN A 320 -7.55 -17.08 9.88
N CYS A 321 -8.40 -17.38 8.90
CA CYS A 321 -8.13 -17.07 7.50
C CYS A 321 -8.21 -15.56 7.23
N PHE A 322 -7.31 -15.05 6.40
CA PHE A 322 -7.36 -13.69 5.86
C PHE A 322 -8.35 -13.64 4.69
N ASP A 323 -9.48 -12.98 4.90
CA ASP A 323 -10.62 -12.89 3.97
C ASP A 323 -11.00 -11.45 3.61
N ALA A 324 -10.18 -10.46 4.00
CA ALA A 324 -10.47 -9.06 3.73
C ALA A 324 -10.39 -8.74 2.24
N LEU A 325 -11.47 -8.20 1.68
CA LEU A 325 -11.48 -7.76 0.29
C LEU A 325 -10.47 -6.63 0.04
N PRO A 326 -9.70 -6.70 -1.07
CA PRO A 326 -8.79 -5.63 -1.47
C PRO A 326 -9.53 -4.30 -1.59
N SER A 327 -8.95 -3.25 -1.01
CA SER A 327 -9.38 -1.89 -1.27
C SER A 327 -8.22 -0.90 -1.15
N PHE A 328 -8.33 0.18 -1.91
CA PHE A 328 -7.43 1.32 -1.83
C PHE A 328 -8.10 2.58 -2.35
N TRP A 329 -7.48 3.72 -2.05
CA TRP A 329 -7.88 5.01 -2.56
C TRP A 329 -6.65 5.84 -2.91
N SER A 330 -6.86 6.91 -3.68
CA SER A 330 -5.87 7.95 -3.94
C SER A 330 -6.59 9.28 -4.06
N ASP A 331 -6.15 10.23 -3.25
CA ASP A 331 -6.64 11.61 -3.27
C ASP A 331 -5.66 12.45 -4.09
N GLN A 332 -6.18 13.10 -5.12
CA GLN A 332 -5.39 13.93 -6.02
C GLN A 332 -6.17 15.20 -6.30
N TYR A 333 -5.64 16.33 -5.84
CA TYR A 333 -6.37 17.61 -5.80
C TYR A 333 -7.66 17.49 -4.97
N ASP A 334 -8.80 17.91 -5.51
CA ASP A 334 -10.13 17.82 -4.91
C ASP A 334 -10.88 16.52 -5.29
N HIS A 335 -10.21 15.57 -5.96
CA HIS A 335 -10.81 14.32 -6.43
C HIS A 335 -10.29 13.09 -5.70
N THR A 336 -11.19 12.14 -5.50
CA THR A 336 -10.90 10.83 -4.90
C THR A 336 -11.09 9.74 -5.94
N LEU A 337 -10.08 8.92 -6.12
CA LEU A 337 -10.16 7.63 -6.81
C LEU A 337 -10.22 6.53 -5.76
N GLN A 338 -11.22 5.66 -5.81
CA GLN A 338 -11.32 4.52 -4.89
C GLN A 338 -11.69 3.24 -5.63
N VAL A 339 -11.08 2.13 -5.22
CA VAL A 339 -11.27 0.80 -5.81
C VAL A 339 -11.48 -0.23 -4.69
N CYS A 340 -12.40 -1.17 -4.91
CA CYS A 340 -12.57 -2.34 -4.07
C CYS A 340 -12.76 -3.62 -4.90
N GLY A 341 -12.37 -4.77 -4.34
CA GLY A 341 -12.40 -6.07 -5.03
C GLY A 341 -11.28 -6.23 -6.08
N GLU A 342 -11.49 -7.13 -7.03
CA GLU A 342 -10.53 -7.49 -8.08
C GLU A 342 -11.08 -7.11 -9.48
N PRO A 343 -11.01 -5.84 -9.91
CA PRO A 343 -11.47 -5.42 -11.25
C PRO A 343 -10.83 -6.21 -12.39
N ALA A 344 -9.58 -6.66 -12.22
CA ALA A 344 -8.87 -7.47 -13.21
C ALA A 344 -9.51 -8.84 -13.46
N TRP A 345 -10.41 -9.31 -12.57
CA TRP A 345 -11.13 -10.56 -12.73
C TRP A 345 -12.47 -10.41 -13.47
N ALA A 346 -12.85 -9.19 -13.86
CA ALA A 346 -14.11 -8.95 -14.55
C ALA A 346 -14.03 -9.27 -16.04
N ALA A 347 -15.13 -9.79 -16.57
CA ALA A 347 -15.38 -9.95 -18.00
C ALA A 347 -16.15 -8.76 -18.58
N ARG A 348 -16.89 -8.02 -17.74
CA ARG A 348 -17.71 -6.88 -18.15
C ARG A 348 -17.63 -5.77 -17.11
N THR A 349 -17.60 -4.52 -17.58
CA THR A 349 -17.76 -3.35 -16.73
C THR A 349 -19.08 -2.64 -17.04
N VAL A 350 -19.79 -2.19 -16.01
CA VAL A 350 -21.03 -1.40 -16.10
C VAL A 350 -20.81 -0.08 -15.40
N SER A 351 -20.99 1.03 -16.11
CA SER A 351 -20.80 2.37 -15.55
C SER A 351 -22.12 3.01 -15.12
N ARG A 352 -22.06 3.78 -14.04
CA ARG A 352 -23.14 4.60 -13.49
C ARG A 352 -22.64 6.01 -13.25
N ALA A 353 -23.32 7.00 -13.80
CA ALA A 353 -23.10 8.40 -13.45
C ALA A 353 -23.78 8.72 -12.11
N LEU A 354 -23.08 9.39 -11.20
CA LEU A 354 -23.62 9.85 -9.92
C LEU A 354 -23.99 11.33 -9.90
N GLY A 355 -23.77 12.04 -11.02
CA GLY A 355 -23.95 13.50 -11.13
C GLY A 355 -22.66 14.26 -10.80
N ALA A 356 -22.63 15.56 -11.11
CA ALA A 356 -21.48 16.45 -10.88
C ALA A 356 -20.12 15.90 -11.40
N GLY A 357 -20.15 15.12 -12.48
CA GLY A 357 -18.97 14.49 -13.06
C GLY A 357 -18.42 13.29 -12.28
N ALA A 358 -19.08 12.84 -11.20
CA ALA A 358 -18.73 11.62 -10.48
C ALA A 358 -19.27 10.36 -11.19
N THR A 359 -18.50 9.28 -11.18
CA THR A 359 -18.91 8.00 -11.75
C THR A 359 -18.53 6.83 -10.85
N LEU A 360 -19.25 5.75 -11.06
CA LEU A 360 -19.03 4.46 -10.43
C LEU A 360 -19.05 3.36 -11.50
N ASP A 361 -18.03 2.54 -11.53
CA ASP A 361 -17.90 1.39 -12.40
C ASP A 361 -18.03 0.11 -11.58
N PHE A 362 -18.88 -0.79 -12.04
CA PHE A 362 -19.11 -2.12 -11.47
C PHE A 362 -18.46 -3.16 -12.37
N HIS A 363 -17.60 -4.00 -11.80
CA HIS A 363 -16.82 -4.99 -12.52
C HIS A 363 -17.41 -6.38 -12.26
N LEU A 364 -18.03 -6.95 -13.29
CA LEU A 364 -18.74 -8.22 -13.27
C LEU A 364 -17.87 -9.33 -13.88
N HIS A 365 -17.75 -10.44 -13.17
CA HIS A 365 -17.17 -11.67 -13.70
C HIS A 365 -18.10 -12.31 -14.75
N ALA A 366 -17.59 -13.26 -15.53
CA ALA A 366 -18.32 -13.90 -16.63
C ALA A 366 -19.63 -14.60 -16.18
N ASP A 367 -19.71 -15.04 -14.93
CA ASP A 367 -20.90 -15.67 -14.33
C ASP A 367 -21.92 -14.66 -13.74
N GLY A 368 -21.69 -13.35 -13.95
CA GLY A 368 -22.55 -12.27 -13.47
C GLY A 368 -22.29 -11.83 -12.03
N ARG A 369 -21.32 -12.41 -11.32
CA ARG A 369 -20.96 -11.96 -9.97
C ARG A 369 -20.23 -10.62 -9.99
N LEU A 370 -20.57 -9.73 -9.06
CA LEU A 370 -19.83 -8.50 -8.82
C LEU A 370 -18.51 -8.83 -8.12
N VAL A 371 -17.38 -8.58 -8.79
CA VAL A 371 -16.03 -8.91 -8.30
C VAL A 371 -15.20 -7.69 -7.99
N GLY A 372 -15.61 -6.51 -8.43
CA GLY A 372 -14.97 -5.25 -8.08
C GLY A 372 -15.87 -4.05 -8.34
N ALA A 373 -15.49 -2.90 -7.76
CA ALA A 373 -16.03 -1.61 -8.12
C ALA A 373 -14.95 -0.54 -8.05
N SER A 374 -15.03 0.46 -8.92
CA SER A 374 -14.16 1.64 -8.88
C SER A 374 -14.97 2.92 -9.04
N GLY A 375 -14.63 3.95 -8.28
CA GLY A 375 -15.32 5.24 -8.34
C GLY A 375 -14.34 6.39 -8.44
N PHE A 376 -14.78 7.45 -9.09
CA PHE A 376 -14.06 8.71 -9.15
C PHE A 376 -15.00 9.91 -9.21
N GLY A 377 -14.72 10.87 -8.33
CA GLY A 377 -15.48 12.10 -8.20
C GLY A 377 -14.83 13.03 -7.18
N GLN A 378 -15.41 14.22 -7.03
CA GLN A 378 -14.94 15.22 -6.07
C GLN A 378 -15.26 14.80 -4.63
N GLY A 379 -14.32 15.02 -3.72
CA GLY A 379 -14.47 14.71 -2.29
C GLY A 379 -14.99 13.30 -2.02
N GLU A 380 -16.04 13.19 -1.21
CA GLU A 380 -16.64 11.92 -0.80
C GLU A 380 -17.80 11.45 -1.70
N SER A 381 -17.99 12.06 -2.87
CA SER A 381 -19.16 11.83 -3.75
C SER A 381 -19.38 10.38 -4.16
N VAL A 382 -18.33 9.55 -4.15
CA VAL A 382 -18.39 8.12 -4.51
C VAL A 382 -18.36 7.17 -3.30
N ALA A 383 -18.05 7.67 -2.10
CA ALA A 383 -17.71 6.84 -0.94
C ALA A 383 -18.88 5.98 -0.45
N ARG A 384 -20.09 6.55 -0.41
CA ARG A 384 -21.30 5.85 0.03
C ARG A 384 -21.63 4.67 -0.88
N ASP A 385 -21.64 4.90 -2.19
CA ASP A 385 -22.00 3.87 -3.17
C ASP A 385 -20.92 2.80 -3.29
N LEU A 386 -19.63 3.16 -3.18
CA LEU A 386 -18.55 2.18 -3.10
C LEU A 386 -18.62 1.31 -1.85
N LYS A 387 -19.04 1.85 -0.71
CA LYS A 387 -19.30 1.04 0.50
C LYS A 387 -20.41 0.01 0.25
N LEU A 388 -21.49 0.40 -0.43
CA LEU A 388 -22.56 -0.52 -0.79
C LEU A 388 -22.12 -1.56 -1.84
N ALA A 389 -21.33 -1.14 -2.84
CA ALA A 389 -20.74 -2.04 -3.82
C ALA A 389 -19.81 -3.06 -3.16
N ARG A 390 -19.01 -2.65 -2.18
CA ARG A 390 -18.16 -3.55 -1.38
C ARG A 390 -18.99 -4.63 -0.68
N LEU A 391 -20.09 -4.25 -0.02
CA LEU A 391 -21.00 -5.21 0.63
C LEU A 391 -21.61 -6.21 -0.38
N LEU A 392 -21.94 -5.74 -1.59
CA LEU A 392 -22.43 -6.64 -2.66
C LEU A 392 -21.36 -7.65 -3.10
N ILE A 393 -20.09 -7.23 -3.19
CA ILE A 393 -18.97 -8.12 -3.51
C ILE A 393 -18.78 -9.16 -2.40
N GLU A 394 -18.82 -8.75 -1.13
CA GLU A 394 -18.69 -9.66 0.03
C GLU A 394 -19.82 -10.69 0.07
N GLN A 395 -21.04 -10.33 -0.34
CA GLN A 395 -22.17 -11.25 -0.46
C GLN A 395 -22.10 -12.17 -1.69
N GLY A 396 -21.10 -12.00 -2.57
CA GLY A 396 -21.03 -12.72 -3.84
C GLY A 396 -22.21 -12.43 -4.77
N ALA A 397 -22.78 -11.22 -4.68
CA ALA A 397 -24.02 -10.86 -5.36
C ALA A 397 -23.90 -10.92 -6.89
N ARG A 398 -25.00 -11.28 -7.55
CA ARG A 398 -25.15 -11.32 -9.02
C ARG A 398 -26.22 -10.32 -9.49
N PRO A 399 -25.99 -9.00 -9.32
CA PRO A 399 -26.99 -7.99 -9.66
C PRO A 399 -27.23 -7.91 -11.17
N ASP A 400 -28.45 -7.55 -11.55
CA ASP A 400 -28.78 -7.23 -12.94
C ASP A 400 -27.97 -6.01 -13.43
N PRO A 401 -27.26 -6.10 -14.58
CA PRO A 401 -26.47 -4.99 -15.12
C PRO A 401 -27.29 -3.72 -15.41
N GLY A 402 -28.56 -3.84 -15.81
CA GLY A 402 -29.43 -2.69 -16.04
C GLY A 402 -29.71 -1.93 -14.75
N ARG A 403 -29.99 -2.65 -13.65
CA ARG A 403 -30.14 -2.06 -12.32
C ARG A 403 -28.85 -1.45 -11.78
N LEU A 404 -27.69 -1.99 -12.14
CA LEU A 404 -26.39 -1.38 -11.81
C LEU A 404 -26.14 -0.08 -12.59
N ALA A 405 -26.52 0.01 -13.87
CA ALA A 405 -26.36 1.22 -14.66
C ALA A 405 -27.33 2.35 -14.25
N ASP A 406 -28.53 1.99 -13.79
CA ASP A 406 -29.60 2.94 -13.48
C ASP A 406 -29.30 3.78 -12.21
N PRO A 407 -29.12 5.11 -12.32
CA PRO A 407 -28.90 5.99 -11.17
C PRO A 407 -30.14 6.11 -10.26
N ALA A 408 -31.35 5.82 -10.75
CA ALA A 408 -32.56 5.80 -9.91
C ALA A 408 -32.62 4.54 -9.02
N CYS A 409 -31.87 3.49 -9.36
CA CYS A 409 -31.82 2.26 -8.59
C CYS A 409 -30.92 2.42 -7.35
N LYS A 410 -31.53 2.38 -6.16
CA LYS A 410 -30.80 2.40 -4.88
C LYS A 410 -29.99 1.12 -4.69
N LEU A 411 -28.66 1.21 -4.63
CA LEU A 411 -27.78 0.03 -4.44
C LEU A 411 -28.11 -0.80 -3.20
N LYS A 412 -28.59 -0.16 -2.12
CA LYS A 412 -29.04 -0.86 -0.91
C LYS A 412 -30.16 -1.88 -1.19
N ALA A 413 -30.99 -1.64 -2.20
CA ALA A 413 -32.07 -2.56 -2.60
C ALA A 413 -31.57 -3.78 -3.39
N LEU A 414 -30.27 -3.81 -3.75
CA LEU A 414 -29.61 -4.95 -4.37
C LEU A 414 -28.95 -5.88 -3.35
N LEU A 415 -28.77 -5.41 -2.10
CA LEU A 415 -28.27 -6.26 -1.03
C LEU A 415 -29.33 -7.31 -0.71
N SER A 416 -28.92 -8.58 -0.70
CA SER A 416 -29.77 -9.64 -0.16
C SER A 416 -30.01 -9.35 1.32
N ARG A 417 -31.24 -9.60 1.81
CA ARG A 417 -31.41 -9.82 3.26
C ARG A 417 -30.56 -11.04 3.58
N ALA A 418 -29.60 -10.90 4.49
CA ALA A 418 -28.67 -11.98 4.83
C ALA A 418 -29.43 -13.30 5.03
N PRO A 419 -28.90 -14.45 4.55
CA PRO A 419 -29.47 -15.73 4.93
C PRO A 419 -29.42 -15.82 6.47
N GLN A 420 -30.56 -16.14 7.10
CA GLN A 420 -30.53 -16.64 8.47
C GLN A 420 -29.58 -17.85 8.49
N PRO A 421 -28.77 -18.04 9.55
CA PRO A 421 -28.06 -19.29 9.72
C PRO A 421 -29.07 -20.41 9.61
N ALA A 422 -28.77 -21.44 8.82
CA ALA A 422 -29.61 -22.61 8.70
C ALA A 422 -29.82 -23.17 10.11
N THR A 423 -30.99 -22.93 10.69
CA THR A 423 -31.44 -23.65 11.86
C THR A 423 -31.45 -25.12 11.46
N GLU A 424 -30.60 -25.88 12.13
CA GLU A 424 -30.57 -27.33 12.06
C GLU A 424 -31.99 -27.88 12.11
N LEU A 425 -32.29 -28.77 11.16
CA LEU A 425 -33.43 -29.66 11.23
C LEU A 425 -33.34 -30.42 12.57
N GLU A 426 -34.29 -30.20 13.47
CA GLU A 426 -34.68 -31.21 14.44
C GLU A 426 -36.11 -30.95 14.92
N ALA A 427 -37.03 -31.79 14.47
CA ALA A 427 -37.95 -32.56 15.32
C ALA A 427 -39.14 -33.07 14.50
N ALA A 428 -39.13 -34.37 14.19
CA ALA A 428 -40.35 -35.15 14.23
C ALA A 428 -39.98 -36.54 14.79
N PRO A 429 -40.68 -37.05 15.81
CA PRO A 429 -40.70 -38.49 16.06
C PRO A 429 -41.45 -39.24 14.94
#